data_AF-A0A3N5ZZL9-F1
#
_entry.id   AF-A0A3N5ZZL9-F1
#
_cell.length_a   1.000
_cell.length_b   1.000
_cell.length_c   1.000
_cell.angle_alpha   90.00
_cell.angle_beta   90.00
_cell.angle_gamma   90.00
#
_symmetry.space_group_name_H-M   'P 1'
#
loop_
_entity.id
_entity.type
_entity.pdbx_description
1 polymer ?
#
loop_
_entity_poly.entity_id
_entity_poly.type
_entity_poly.pdbx_seq_one_letter_code
_entity_poly.pdbx_strand_id
1 'polypeptide(L)'
;MVPHLNPSLPSWSTGFCLPKPPRSRIVTASGRDMDNVVQVFDKVLAKAREVGASDIHLCTGVLWKYRVLGRVVPITSLNPLKKDEAEAIVRHVMSASGTLVRGDLDNQIRCLTDLDLSYSLPGVSRFRVNICRQRGTFSLVLRLIPVDCPSIEDLGLPKVIKEISHEERGLVLVTGVTGSGKSTTLAAMVREINLTNPCKIVTIEDPIEYLHTEVKASVIQREVGSDTRSFA
;
A
#
# COMPACT_ATOMS: atom_id res chain seq x y z
N MET A 1 73.90 -35.74 18.08
CA MET A 1 74.65 -35.77 19.34
C MET A 1 74.02 -34.75 20.26
N VAL A 2 73.54 -35.20 21.43
CA VAL A 2 73.01 -34.43 22.59
C VAL A 2 71.65 -33.68 22.37
N PRO A 3 70.78 -33.54 23.41
CA PRO A 3 69.74 -34.52 23.73
C PRO A 3 68.36 -33.91 24.09
N HIS A 4 67.37 -34.79 24.31
CA HIS A 4 66.12 -34.52 25.02
C HIS A 4 66.36 -33.92 26.41
N LEU A 5 65.50 -32.99 26.85
CA LEU A 5 65.09 -32.79 28.24
C LEU A 5 63.83 -31.91 28.31
N ASN A 6 62.76 -32.51 28.82
CA ASN A 6 61.55 -31.85 29.31
C ASN A 6 61.59 -31.93 30.84
N PRO A 7 61.35 -30.83 31.57
CA PRO A 7 60.60 -30.97 32.81
C PRO A 7 59.58 -29.83 33.04
N SER A 8 58.33 -30.25 33.20
CA SER A 8 57.34 -29.80 34.21
C SER A 8 57.34 -28.32 34.64
N LEU A 9 56.30 -27.58 34.22
CA LEU A 9 55.90 -26.31 34.83
C LEU A 9 54.92 -26.53 36.01
N PRO A 10 55.03 -25.75 37.10
CA PRO A 10 54.18 -25.87 38.28
C PRO A 10 52.79 -25.24 38.09
N SER A 11 51.77 -25.90 38.64
CA SER A 11 50.39 -25.44 38.71
C SER A 11 50.23 -24.30 39.72
N TRP A 12 49.92 -23.10 39.24
CA TRP A 12 49.44 -22.00 40.08
C TRP A 12 47.93 -21.87 39.95
N SER A 13 47.24 -22.47 40.92
CA SER A 13 45.85 -22.21 41.24
C SER A 13 45.77 -20.97 42.13
N THR A 14 45.45 -19.82 41.56
CA THR A 14 44.90 -18.68 42.31
C THR A 14 43.72 -18.14 41.54
N GLY A 15 42.53 -18.48 42.03
CA GLY A 15 41.26 -18.02 41.51
C GLY A 15 41.10 -16.52 41.77
N PHE A 16 41.09 -15.75 40.69
CA PHE A 16 40.50 -14.42 40.67
C PHE A 16 39.39 -14.44 39.61
N CYS A 17 38.19 -14.79 40.06
CA CYS A 17 37.00 -14.83 39.21
C CYS A 17 36.50 -13.39 39.06
N LEU A 18 36.75 -12.76 37.91
CA LEU A 18 36.09 -11.51 37.54
C LEU A 18 34.56 -11.75 37.53
N PRO A 19 33.74 -10.83 38.06
CA PRO A 19 32.29 -11.00 38.03
C PRO A 19 31.84 -11.09 36.56
N LYS A 20 31.15 -12.18 36.22
CA LYS A 20 30.51 -12.31 34.91
C LYS A 20 29.56 -11.13 34.73
N PRO A 21 29.54 -10.47 33.56
CA PRO A 21 28.54 -9.46 33.28
C PRO A 21 27.15 -10.08 33.47
N PRO A 22 26.17 -9.32 33.99
CA PRO A 22 24.82 -9.85 34.16
C PRO A 22 24.39 -10.43 32.82
N ARG A 23 23.97 -11.70 32.83
CA ARG A 23 23.33 -12.32 31.67
C ARG A 23 22.19 -11.39 31.30
N SER A 24 22.33 -10.66 30.20
CA SER A 24 21.21 -9.97 29.59
C SER A 24 20.15 -11.03 29.40
N ARG A 25 19.04 -10.92 30.14
CA ARG A 25 17.84 -11.68 29.85
C ARG A 25 17.58 -11.41 28.37
N ILE A 26 17.86 -12.40 27.53
CA ILE A 26 17.27 -12.44 26.19
C ILE A 26 15.79 -12.57 26.49
N VAL A 27 15.11 -11.43 26.54
CA VAL A 27 13.67 -11.40 26.41
C VAL A 27 13.45 -11.81 24.96
N THR A 28 13.23 -13.10 24.75
CA THR A 28 12.62 -13.58 23.51
C THR A 28 11.38 -12.75 23.33
N ALA A 29 11.41 -11.83 22.35
CA ALA A 29 10.25 -11.06 21.97
C ALA A 29 9.17 -12.08 21.61
N SER A 30 8.22 -12.26 22.53
CA SER A 30 7.00 -13.02 22.30
C SER A 30 6.44 -12.57 20.97
N GLY A 31 6.15 -13.54 20.10
CA GLY A 31 5.59 -13.30 18.77
C GLY A 31 4.50 -12.23 18.85
N ARG A 32 4.59 -11.21 18.01
CA ARG A 32 3.42 -10.39 17.76
C ARG A 32 2.41 -11.33 17.10
N ASP A 33 1.26 -11.46 17.73
CA ASP A 33 0.11 -12.17 17.16
C ASP A 33 -0.12 -11.68 15.71
N MET A 34 -0.43 -12.58 14.78
CA MET A 34 -0.63 -12.21 13.37
C MET A 34 -1.84 -11.29 13.22
N ASP A 35 -2.86 -11.45 14.07
CA ASP A 35 -4.01 -10.54 14.13
C ASP A 35 -3.59 -9.12 14.55
N ASN A 36 -2.53 -9.00 15.36
CA ASN A 36 -2.00 -7.72 15.81
C ASN A 36 -1.33 -6.94 14.67
N VAL A 37 -0.64 -7.61 13.72
CA VAL A 37 0.04 -6.87 12.64
C VAL A 37 -0.94 -6.28 11.62
N VAL A 38 -2.02 -6.99 11.29
CA VAL A 38 -3.06 -6.47 10.40
C VAL A 38 -3.77 -5.27 11.03
N GLN A 39 -4.06 -5.33 12.33
CA GLN A 39 -4.62 -4.17 13.05
C GLN A 39 -3.66 -2.97 13.08
N VAL A 40 -2.35 -3.23 13.23
CA VAL A 40 -1.33 -2.16 13.15
C VAL A 40 -1.27 -1.59 11.74
N PHE A 41 -1.35 -2.43 10.71
CA PHE A 41 -1.42 -2.02 9.31
C PHE A 41 -2.60 -1.08 9.07
N ASP A 42 -3.83 -1.47 9.46
CA ASP A 42 -5.03 -0.63 9.29
C ASP A 42 -4.90 0.72 10.01
N LYS A 43 -4.33 0.73 11.22
CA LYS A 43 -4.06 1.97 11.97
C LYS A 43 -3.05 2.86 11.25
N VAL A 44 -2.02 2.29 10.64
CA VAL A 44 -1.05 3.04 9.82
C VAL A 44 -1.73 3.64 8.59
N LEU A 45 -2.61 2.90 7.93
CA LEU A 45 -3.37 3.40 6.79
C LEU A 45 -4.31 4.55 7.19
N ALA A 46 -5.05 4.40 8.29
CA ALA A 46 -5.90 5.45 8.84
C ALA A 46 -5.11 6.72 9.16
N LYS A 47 -3.95 6.56 9.82
CA LYS A 47 -3.10 7.69 10.20
C LYS A 47 -2.46 8.39 9.00
N ALA A 48 -2.25 7.68 7.89
CA ALA A 48 -1.63 8.23 6.69
C ALA A 48 -2.38 9.46 6.16
N ARG A 49 -3.72 9.43 6.20
CA ARG A 49 -4.57 10.56 5.79
C ARG A 49 -4.39 11.77 6.72
N GLU A 50 -4.37 11.53 8.04
CA GLU A 50 -4.21 12.59 9.05
C GLU A 50 -2.86 13.31 8.94
N VAL A 51 -1.81 12.59 8.56
CA VAL A 51 -0.46 13.17 8.41
C VAL A 51 -0.18 13.70 6.99
N GLY A 52 -1.17 13.66 6.09
CA GLY A 52 -1.03 14.12 4.70
C GLY A 52 -0.02 13.31 3.88
N ALA A 53 0.08 12.01 4.12
CA ALA A 53 0.95 11.13 3.35
C ALA A 53 0.37 10.85 1.95
N SER A 54 1.21 10.86 0.92
CA SER A 54 0.84 10.44 -0.44
C SER A 54 1.01 8.94 -0.64
N ASP A 55 2.02 8.35 -0.02
CA ASP A 55 2.36 6.94 -0.15
C ASP A 55 2.80 6.34 1.19
N ILE A 56 2.62 5.04 1.34
CA ILE A 56 3.06 4.24 2.47
C ILE A 56 3.99 3.16 1.92
N HIS A 57 5.22 3.12 2.42
CA HIS A 57 6.25 2.19 1.97
C HIS A 57 6.49 1.13 3.05
N LEU A 58 6.25 -0.13 2.69
CA LEU A 58 6.45 -1.30 3.53
C LEU A 58 7.52 -2.18 2.91
N CYS A 59 8.58 -2.47 3.64
CA CYS A 59 9.68 -3.28 3.15
C CYS A 59 10.20 -4.17 4.28
N THR A 60 10.32 -5.47 4.01
CA THR A 60 10.81 -6.44 4.99
C THR A 60 12.21 -6.05 5.50
N GLY A 61 12.40 -6.08 6.82
CA GLY A 61 13.64 -5.72 7.51
C GLY A 61 13.84 -4.22 7.70
N VAL A 62 12.91 -3.38 7.25
CA VAL A 62 13.02 -1.91 7.30
C VAL A 62 11.85 -1.32 8.09
N LEU A 63 12.07 -0.15 8.69
CA LEU A 63 10.99 0.65 9.27
C LEU A 63 9.95 0.99 8.21
N TRP A 64 8.69 1.01 8.65
CA TRP A 64 7.56 1.52 7.90
C TRP A 64 7.79 2.99 7.59
N LYS A 65 7.38 3.47 6.41
CA LYS A 65 7.61 4.87 6.04
C LYS A 65 6.39 5.48 5.39
N TYR A 66 6.18 6.77 5.64
CA TYR A 66 5.28 7.60 4.85
C TYR A 66 6.08 8.39 3.82
N ARG A 67 5.48 8.71 2.69
CA ARG A 67 5.90 9.83 1.86
C ARG A 67 5.02 11.02 2.20
N VAL A 68 5.61 12.08 2.74
CA VAL A 68 4.92 13.33 3.06
C VAL A 68 5.63 14.46 2.34
N LEU A 69 4.89 15.24 1.54
CA LEU A 69 5.43 16.34 0.73
C LEU A 69 6.66 15.91 -0.11
N GLY A 70 6.56 14.75 -0.75
CA GLY A 70 7.62 14.18 -1.59
C GLY A 70 8.77 13.49 -0.83
N ARG A 71 8.88 13.67 0.49
CA ARG A 71 9.97 13.11 1.31
C ARG A 71 9.53 11.82 2.00
N VAL A 72 10.38 10.81 1.96
CA VAL A 72 10.13 9.53 2.63
C VAL A 72 10.64 9.60 4.07
N VAL A 73 9.73 9.49 5.04
CA VAL A 73 9.99 9.62 6.49
C VAL A 73 9.62 8.34 7.24
N PRO A 74 10.49 7.83 8.14
CA PRO A 74 10.21 6.61 8.89
C PRO A 74 9.18 6.83 10.01
N ILE A 75 8.37 5.81 10.29
CA ILE A 75 7.46 5.74 11.44
C ILE A 75 8.25 5.16 12.62
N THR A 76 8.85 6.04 13.42
CA THR A 76 9.79 5.65 14.50
C THR A 76 9.12 4.96 15.69
N SER A 77 7.79 5.06 15.82
CA SER A 77 7.01 4.36 16.85
C SER A 77 6.82 2.86 16.56
N LEU A 78 7.21 2.39 15.37
CA LEU A 78 7.09 1.00 14.97
C LEU A 78 8.45 0.32 14.84
N ASN A 79 8.48 -0.98 15.07
CA ASN A 79 9.65 -1.81 14.79
C ASN A 79 9.76 -2.10 13.28
N PRO A 80 10.95 -2.47 12.78
CA PRO A 80 11.11 -2.94 11.42
C PRO A 80 10.13 -4.08 11.08
N LEU A 81 9.61 -4.07 9.85
CA LEU A 81 8.65 -5.06 9.37
C LEU A 81 9.33 -6.42 9.24
N LYS A 82 8.80 -7.46 9.93
CA LYS A 82 9.34 -8.81 9.80
C LYS A 82 8.83 -9.49 8.52
N LYS A 83 9.50 -10.57 8.11
CA LYS A 83 9.14 -11.33 6.90
C LYS A 83 7.72 -11.88 6.98
N ASP A 84 7.39 -12.58 8.06
CA ASP A 84 6.08 -13.21 8.24
C ASP A 84 4.97 -12.16 8.40
N GLU A 85 5.30 -11.01 9.00
CA GLU A 85 4.43 -9.84 9.11
C GLU A 85 4.10 -9.26 7.72
N ALA A 86 5.10 -9.14 6.83
CA ALA A 86 4.87 -8.67 5.46
C ALA A 86 4.00 -9.63 4.65
N GLU A 87 4.22 -10.94 4.78
CA GLU A 87 3.39 -11.96 4.12
C GLU A 87 1.94 -11.94 4.63
N ALA A 88 1.74 -11.75 5.93
CA ALA A 88 0.41 -11.59 6.51
C ALA A 88 -0.32 -10.36 5.95
N ILE A 89 0.37 -9.23 5.78
CA ILE A 89 -0.19 -8.01 5.16
C ILE A 89 -0.55 -8.27 3.69
N VAL A 90 0.35 -8.88 2.92
CA VAL A 90 0.08 -9.23 1.50
C VAL A 90 -1.17 -10.10 1.39
N ARG A 91 -1.26 -11.14 2.24
CA ARG A 91 -2.42 -12.03 2.30
C ARG A 91 -3.72 -11.28 2.60
N HIS A 92 -3.69 -10.40 3.61
CA HIS A 92 -4.84 -9.60 4.00
C HIS A 92 -5.31 -8.71 2.85
N VAL A 93 -4.38 -7.98 2.23
CA VAL A 93 -4.65 -7.07 1.11
C VAL A 93 -5.21 -7.83 -0.10
N MET A 94 -4.58 -8.95 -0.50
CA MET A 94 -5.03 -9.75 -1.63
C MET A 94 -6.43 -10.35 -1.37
N SER A 95 -6.70 -10.83 -0.16
CA SER A 95 -8.01 -11.36 0.21
C SER A 95 -9.12 -10.32 0.12
N ALA A 96 -8.82 -9.08 0.51
CA ALA A 96 -9.79 -7.98 0.48
C ALA A 96 -10.00 -7.39 -0.93
N SER A 97 -9.03 -7.51 -1.83
CA SER A 97 -9.05 -6.87 -3.16
C SER A 97 -10.03 -7.49 -4.17
N GLY A 98 -10.53 -8.70 -3.94
CA GLY A 98 -11.40 -9.40 -4.90
C GLY A 98 -10.67 -9.87 -6.17
N THR A 99 -9.41 -9.46 -6.41
CA THR A 99 -8.55 -9.88 -7.53
C THR A 99 -8.21 -11.38 -7.53
N LEU A 100 -8.65 -12.11 -6.51
CA LEU A 100 -8.45 -13.56 -6.41
C LEU A 100 -9.31 -14.30 -7.42
N VAL A 101 -8.64 -14.94 -8.38
CA VAL A 101 -9.20 -16.09 -9.08
C VAL A 101 -9.45 -17.18 -8.03
N ARG A 102 -10.71 -17.63 -7.89
CA ARG A 102 -11.12 -18.76 -7.03
C ARG A 102 -10.02 -19.85 -7.00
N GLY A 103 -9.33 -20.04 -5.86
CA GLY A 103 -8.18 -20.94 -5.79
C GLY A 103 -7.36 -20.83 -4.50
N ASP A 104 -6.20 -21.52 -4.50
CA ASP A 104 -5.25 -21.60 -3.38
C ASP A 104 -4.42 -20.31 -3.24
N LEU A 105 -4.84 -19.44 -2.31
CA LEU A 105 -4.18 -18.18 -1.98
C LEU A 105 -2.71 -18.38 -1.55
N ASP A 106 -2.39 -19.47 -0.85
CA ASP A 106 -1.03 -19.75 -0.42
C ASP A 106 -0.10 -19.97 -1.62
N ASN A 107 -0.58 -20.72 -2.60
CA ASN A 107 0.18 -20.94 -3.82
C ASN A 107 0.34 -19.66 -4.64
N GLN A 108 -0.70 -18.82 -4.71
CA GLN A 108 -0.62 -17.52 -5.39
C GLN A 108 0.41 -16.59 -4.73
N ILE A 109 0.37 -16.44 -3.41
CA ILE A 109 1.36 -15.63 -2.66
C ILE A 109 2.77 -16.22 -2.84
N ARG A 110 2.93 -17.54 -2.74
CA ARG A 110 4.22 -18.21 -2.94
C ARG A 110 4.82 -17.98 -4.32
N CYS A 111 3.99 -17.85 -5.36
CA CYS A 111 4.44 -17.62 -6.73
C CYS A 111 4.42 -16.15 -7.14
N LEU A 112 3.92 -15.26 -6.28
CA LEU A 112 3.80 -13.83 -6.56
C LEU A 112 5.18 -13.20 -6.78
N THR A 113 5.35 -12.55 -7.92
CA THR A 113 6.50 -11.68 -8.20
C THR A 113 6.10 -10.23 -8.04
N ASP A 114 5.07 -9.81 -8.76
CA ASP A 114 4.59 -8.43 -8.79
C ASP A 114 3.06 -8.43 -8.99
N LEU A 115 2.37 -7.49 -8.34
CA LEU A 115 0.92 -7.33 -8.46
C LEU A 115 0.51 -5.90 -8.14
N ASP A 116 -0.22 -5.29 -9.07
CA ASP A 116 -0.95 -4.06 -8.84
C ASP A 116 -2.42 -4.40 -8.55
N LEU A 117 -2.99 -3.79 -7.51
CA LEU A 117 -4.39 -3.96 -7.13
C LEU A 117 -4.92 -2.73 -6.39
N SER A 118 -6.23 -2.69 -6.19
CA SER A 118 -6.87 -1.77 -5.25
C SER A 118 -7.11 -2.42 -3.90
N TYR A 119 -6.92 -1.64 -2.84
CA TYR A 119 -7.32 -1.99 -1.48
C TYR A 119 -8.17 -0.89 -0.89
N SER A 120 -9.30 -1.25 -0.30
CA SER A 120 -10.23 -0.30 0.32
C SER A 120 -10.25 -0.51 1.82
N LEU A 121 -9.91 0.52 2.59
CA LEU A 121 -10.11 0.52 4.04
C LEU A 121 -11.38 1.31 4.37
N PRO A 122 -12.47 0.64 4.80
CA PRO A 122 -13.75 1.30 5.05
C PRO A 122 -13.63 2.48 6.01
N GLY A 123 -14.28 3.59 5.67
CA GLY A 123 -14.27 4.83 6.46
C GLY A 123 -12.96 5.64 6.40
N VAL A 124 -11.92 5.14 5.71
CA VAL A 124 -10.62 5.82 5.64
C VAL A 124 -10.35 6.34 4.23
N SER A 125 -10.04 5.44 3.29
CA SER A 125 -9.60 5.75 1.93
C SER A 125 -9.46 4.47 1.10
N ARG A 126 -9.30 4.63 -0.21
CA ARG A 126 -8.84 3.58 -1.11
C ARG A 126 -7.35 3.77 -1.37
N PHE A 127 -6.69 2.67 -1.70
CA PHE A 127 -5.26 2.62 -1.93
C PHE A 127 -4.99 1.88 -3.22
N ARG A 128 -4.14 2.44 -4.07
CA ARG A 128 -3.49 1.67 -5.12
C ARG A 128 -2.29 0.98 -4.48
N VAL A 129 -2.28 -0.34 -4.49
CA VAL A 129 -1.23 -1.14 -3.89
C VAL A 129 -0.40 -1.77 -4.98
N ASN A 130 0.89 -1.50 -4.95
CA ASN A 130 1.88 -2.27 -5.68
C ASN A 130 2.57 -3.22 -4.70
N ILE A 131 2.50 -4.52 -4.97
CA ILE A 131 3.18 -5.57 -4.23
C ILE A 131 4.29 -6.09 -5.13
N CYS A 132 5.51 -6.19 -4.60
CA CYS A 132 6.61 -6.82 -5.32
C CYS A 132 7.43 -7.72 -4.40
N ARG A 133 8.09 -8.71 -5.01
CA ARG A 133 8.98 -9.63 -4.33
C ARG A 133 10.43 -9.28 -4.63
N GLN A 134 11.16 -8.96 -3.58
CA GLN A 134 12.58 -8.65 -3.64
C GLN A 134 13.39 -9.56 -2.71
N ARG A 135 14.43 -10.19 -3.26
CA ARG A 135 15.38 -11.03 -2.50
C ARG A 135 14.68 -12.09 -1.63
N GLY A 136 13.58 -12.67 -2.14
CA GLY A 136 12.79 -13.68 -1.44
C GLY A 136 11.81 -13.17 -0.37
N THR A 137 11.63 -11.85 -0.26
CA THR A 137 10.72 -11.19 0.69
C THR A 137 9.80 -10.18 -0.01
N PHE A 138 8.75 -9.71 0.67
CA PHE A 138 7.82 -8.76 0.08
C PHE A 138 8.16 -7.29 0.40
N SER A 139 7.83 -6.43 -0.55
CA SER A 139 7.73 -4.99 -0.42
C SER A 139 6.36 -4.55 -0.94
N LEU A 140 5.78 -3.54 -0.31
CA LEU A 140 4.52 -2.94 -0.74
C LEU A 140 4.67 -1.42 -0.80
N VAL A 141 4.03 -0.82 -1.78
CA VAL A 141 3.80 0.63 -1.82
C VAL A 141 2.30 0.85 -1.95
N LEU A 142 1.72 1.55 -0.98
CA LEU A 142 0.30 1.91 -0.98
C LEU A 142 0.19 3.39 -1.23
N ARG A 143 -0.37 3.78 -2.38
CA ARG A 143 -0.67 5.18 -2.69
C ARG A 143 -2.10 5.50 -2.27
N LEU A 144 -2.28 6.57 -1.51
CA LEU A 144 -3.60 7.04 -1.13
C LEU A 144 -4.33 7.55 -2.36
N ILE A 145 -5.56 7.09 -2.52
CA ILE A 145 -6.47 7.56 -3.56
C ILE A 145 -7.39 8.61 -2.94
N PRO A 146 -7.46 9.83 -3.49
CA PRO A 146 -8.35 10.88 -2.98
C PRO A 146 -9.81 10.40 -2.91
N VAL A 147 -10.46 10.66 -1.79
CA VAL A 147 -11.87 10.28 -1.59
C VAL A 147 -12.81 11.24 -2.30
N ASP A 148 -12.47 12.53 -2.29
CA ASP A 148 -13.33 13.57 -2.83
C ASP A 148 -12.90 13.94 -4.25
N CYS A 149 -13.82 13.77 -5.20
CA CYS A 149 -13.63 14.26 -6.56
C CYS A 149 -13.85 15.78 -6.58
N PRO A 150 -12.87 16.61 -7.02
CA PRO A 150 -13.06 18.07 -7.10
C PRO A 150 -14.11 18.46 -8.16
N SER A 151 -14.67 19.65 -8.04
CA SER A 151 -15.51 20.23 -9.11
C SER A 151 -14.65 20.83 -10.23
N ILE A 152 -15.27 21.14 -11.38
CA ILE A 152 -14.59 21.81 -12.49
C ILE A 152 -14.06 23.18 -12.04
N GLU A 153 -14.83 23.87 -11.21
CA GLU A 153 -14.51 25.18 -10.65
C GLU A 153 -13.35 25.10 -9.63
N ASP A 154 -13.32 24.08 -8.76
CA ASP A 154 -12.22 23.87 -7.79
C ASP A 154 -10.87 23.67 -8.50
N LEU A 155 -10.89 23.08 -9.69
CA LEU A 155 -9.70 22.87 -10.52
C LEU A 155 -9.29 24.12 -11.31
N GLY A 156 -10.09 25.19 -11.29
CA GLY A 156 -9.85 26.39 -12.10
C GLY A 156 -9.93 26.13 -13.60
N LEU A 157 -10.66 25.10 -14.03
CA LEU A 157 -10.79 24.75 -15.44
C LEU A 157 -11.69 25.77 -16.17
N PRO A 158 -11.43 26.06 -17.46
CA PRO A 158 -12.27 26.97 -18.22
C PRO A 158 -13.72 26.47 -18.34
N LYS A 159 -14.68 27.40 -18.39
CA LYS A 159 -16.13 27.10 -18.47
C LYS A 159 -16.51 26.15 -19.61
N VAL A 160 -15.78 26.20 -20.73
CA VAL A 160 -16.00 25.31 -21.87
C VAL A 160 -15.90 23.83 -21.50
N ILE A 161 -15.13 23.45 -20.46
CA ILE A 161 -15.07 22.05 -19.99
C ILE A 161 -16.39 21.60 -19.39
N LYS A 162 -17.09 22.48 -18.68
CA LYS A 162 -18.44 22.24 -18.15
C LYS A 162 -19.45 22.13 -19.30
N GLU A 163 -19.36 23.02 -20.29
CA GLU A 163 -20.19 22.98 -21.50
C GLU A 163 -20.02 21.65 -22.26
N ILE A 164 -18.78 21.22 -22.50
CA ILE A 164 -18.47 19.93 -23.14
C ILE A 164 -19.07 18.76 -22.36
N SER A 165 -19.12 18.83 -21.02
CA SER A 165 -19.71 17.78 -20.19
C SER A 165 -21.22 17.63 -20.39
N HIS A 166 -21.91 18.65 -20.91
CA HIS A 166 -23.34 18.61 -21.21
C HIS A 166 -23.68 18.16 -22.63
N GLU A 167 -22.68 17.95 -23.48
CA GLU A 167 -22.91 17.44 -24.85
C GLU A 167 -23.52 16.04 -24.80
N GLU A 168 -24.63 15.83 -25.52
CA GLU A 168 -25.38 14.57 -25.46
C GLU A 168 -24.61 13.40 -26.09
N ARG A 169 -23.76 13.68 -27.08
CA ARG A 169 -23.02 12.68 -27.86
C ARG A 169 -21.71 13.26 -28.38
N GLY A 170 -20.68 12.42 -28.42
CA GLY A 170 -19.39 12.79 -28.98
C GLY A 170 -18.27 11.95 -28.39
N LEU A 171 -17.04 12.27 -28.79
CA LEU A 171 -15.82 11.71 -28.22
C LEU A 171 -14.99 12.85 -27.64
N VAL A 172 -14.77 12.82 -26.33
CA VAL A 172 -13.90 13.75 -25.63
C VAL A 172 -12.61 13.04 -25.27
N LEU A 173 -11.47 13.63 -25.65
CA LEU A 173 -10.14 13.11 -25.37
C LEU A 173 -9.39 14.05 -24.42
N VAL A 174 -9.11 13.58 -23.21
CA VAL A 174 -8.27 14.31 -22.25
C VAL A 174 -6.87 13.72 -22.31
N THR A 175 -5.91 14.51 -22.79
CA THR A 175 -4.53 14.07 -23.05
C THR A 175 -3.51 14.84 -22.20
N GLY A 176 -2.30 14.31 -22.11
CA GLY A 176 -1.22 14.90 -21.29
C GLY A 176 -0.31 13.84 -20.65
N VAL A 177 0.83 14.28 -20.13
CA VAL A 177 1.82 13.40 -19.46
C VAL A 177 1.29 12.82 -18.14
N THR A 178 1.95 11.80 -17.61
CA THR A 178 1.61 11.25 -16.28
C THR A 178 1.67 12.33 -15.20
N GLY A 179 0.66 12.37 -14.33
CA GLY A 179 0.57 13.38 -13.26
C GLY A 179 0.07 14.76 -13.69
N SER A 180 -0.34 14.97 -14.94
CA SER A 180 -0.86 16.26 -15.42
C SER A 180 -2.32 16.56 -15.05
N GLY A 181 -2.95 15.74 -14.19
CA GLY A 181 -4.34 15.94 -13.77
C GLY A 181 -5.43 15.37 -14.69
N LYS A 182 -5.10 14.52 -15.66
CA LYS A 182 -6.09 13.93 -16.60
C LYS A 182 -7.25 13.21 -15.90
N SER A 183 -6.94 12.27 -15.01
CA SER A 183 -7.96 11.51 -14.27
C SER A 183 -8.81 12.44 -13.41
N THR A 184 -8.18 13.44 -12.78
CA THR A 184 -8.86 14.45 -11.96
C THR A 184 -9.81 15.32 -12.79
N THR A 185 -9.40 15.75 -13.98
CA THR A 185 -10.27 16.49 -14.92
C THR A 185 -11.44 15.64 -15.39
N LEU A 186 -11.20 14.39 -15.81
CA LEU A 186 -12.27 13.47 -16.23
C LEU A 186 -13.25 13.18 -15.09
N ALA A 187 -12.75 12.95 -13.87
CA ALA A 187 -13.59 12.75 -12.70
C ALA A 187 -14.45 13.98 -12.42
N ALA A 188 -13.90 15.19 -12.52
CA ALA A 188 -14.67 16.44 -12.35
C ALA A 188 -15.78 16.58 -13.41
N MET A 189 -15.51 16.21 -14.67
CA MET A 189 -16.52 16.18 -15.74
C MET A 189 -17.61 15.15 -15.47
N VAL A 190 -17.24 13.92 -15.08
CA VAL A 190 -18.19 12.85 -14.72
C VAL A 190 -19.03 13.26 -13.51
N ARG A 191 -18.43 13.94 -12.52
CA ARG A 191 -19.13 14.52 -11.38
C ARG A 191 -20.17 15.54 -11.83
N GLU A 192 -19.82 16.46 -12.74
CA GLU A 192 -20.79 17.43 -13.28
C GLU A 192 -21.98 16.70 -13.93
N ILE A 193 -21.73 15.74 -14.82
CA ILE A 193 -22.79 14.95 -15.47
C ILE A 193 -23.69 14.26 -14.44
N ASN A 194 -23.10 13.64 -13.42
CA ASN A 194 -23.84 12.94 -12.37
C ASN A 194 -24.74 13.89 -11.54
N LEU A 195 -24.33 15.14 -11.36
CA LEU A 195 -25.11 16.14 -10.63
C LEU A 195 -26.24 16.74 -11.48
N THR A 196 -26.07 16.88 -12.80
CA THR A 196 -26.98 17.64 -13.64
C THR A 196 -27.88 16.81 -14.55
N ASN A 197 -27.47 15.60 -14.94
CA ASN A 197 -28.13 14.82 -15.99
C ASN A 197 -28.72 13.51 -15.44
N PRO A 198 -30.01 13.21 -15.68
CA PRO A 198 -30.60 11.92 -15.32
C PRO A 198 -30.27 10.86 -16.38
N CYS A 199 -29.02 10.39 -16.40
CA CYS A 199 -28.53 9.43 -17.38
C CYS A 199 -27.86 8.22 -16.71
N LYS A 200 -27.33 7.30 -17.53
CA LYS A 200 -26.51 6.20 -17.08
C LYS A 200 -25.05 6.49 -17.42
N ILE A 201 -24.20 6.54 -16.41
CA ILE A 201 -22.75 6.68 -16.53
C ILE A 201 -22.12 5.30 -16.30
N VAL A 202 -21.23 4.89 -17.20
CA VAL A 202 -20.44 3.67 -17.04
C VAL A 202 -18.97 4.02 -17.17
N THR A 203 -18.15 3.69 -16.17
CA THR A 203 -16.69 3.82 -16.23
C THR A 203 -16.05 2.45 -16.20
N ILE A 204 -14.93 2.31 -16.93
CA ILE A 204 -14.05 1.14 -16.88
C ILE A 204 -12.65 1.68 -16.61
N GLU A 205 -12.05 1.29 -15.49
CA GLU A 205 -10.83 1.90 -14.94
C GLU A 205 -9.83 0.83 -14.46
N ASP A 206 -8.54 1.19 -14.39
CA ASP A 206 -7.45 0.30 -13.97
C ASP A 206 -6.38 1.04 -13.13
N PRO A 207 -6.55 1.13 -11.79
CA PRO A 207 -7.77 0.86 -11.02
C PRO A 207 -8.74 2.07 -11.02
N ILE A 208 -9.90 1.92 -10.35
CA ILE A 208 -10.80 3.06 -10.11
C ILE A 208 -10.14 4.08 -9.19
N GLU A 209 -10.01 5.33 -9.64
CA GLU A 209 -9.36 6.41 -8.89
C GLU A 209 -10.33 7.31 -8.12
N TYR A 210 -11.53 7.59 -8.63
CA TYR A 210 -12.51 8.43 -7.93
C TYR A 210 -13.81 7.66 -7.79
N LEU A 211 -14.38 7.63 -6.59
CA LEU A 211 -15.70 7.06 -6.38
C LEU A 211 -16.77 8.12 -6.65
N HIS A 212 -17.74 7.77 -7.49
CA HIS A 212 -18.87 8.62 -7.82
C HIS A 212 -20.13 8.06 -7.15
N THR A 213 -20.52 8.64 -6.02
CA THR A 213 -21.83 8.36 -5.41
C THR A 213 -22.94 8.85 -6.33
N GLU A 214 -23.94 8.00 -6.58
CA GLU A 214 -25.09 8.38 -7.40
C GLU A 214 -25.83 9.58 -6.81
N VAL A 215 -26.16 10.56 -7.66
CA VAL A 215 -26.97 11.74 -7.26
C VAL A 215 -28.17 11.88 -8.18
N LYS A 216 -27.94 12.22 -9.46
CA LYS A 216 -29.00 12.33 -10.47
C LYS A 216 -28.83 11.29 -11.57
N ALA A 217 -27.59 10.96 -11.93
CA ALA A 217 -27.30 9.83 -12.81
C ALA A 217 -27.19 8.53 -12.01
N SER A 218 -27.48 7.40 -12.67
CA SER A 218 -27.03 6.10 -12.18
C SER A 218 -25.61 5.85 -12.65
N VAL A 219 -24.73 5.44 -11.75
CA VAL A 219 -23.29 5.34 -11.98
C VAL A 219 -22.82 3.92 -11.72
N ILE A 220 -22.23 3.30 -12.74
CA ILE A 220 -21.62 1.97 -12.65
C ILE A 220 -20.13 2.12 -12.94
N GLN A 221 -19.30 1.87 -11.95
CA GLN A 221 -17.85 1.84 -12.11
C GLN A 221 -17.38 0.39 -12.12
N ARG A 222 -16.53 0.03 -13.08
CA ARG A 222 -15.98 -1.32 -13.20
C ARG A 222 -14.46 -1.25 -13.20
N GLU A 223 -13.84 -1.96 -12.27
CA GLU A 223 -12.39 -2.08 -12.20
C GLU A 223 -11.90 -3.29 -13.00
N VAL A 224 -10.87 -3.08 -13.84
CA VAL A 224 -10.20 -4.15 -14.56
C VAL A 224 -9.45 -5.05 -13.57
N GLY A 225 -9.55 -6.36 -13.74
CA GLY A 225 -8.98 -7.36 -12.84
C GLY A 225 -9.88 -7.75 -11.66
N SER A 226 -10.80 -6.89 -11.24
CA SER A 226 -11.81 -7.19 -10.20
C SER A 226 -13.20 -7.43 -10.81
N ASP A 227 -13.77 -6.43 -11.46
CA ASP A 227 -15.17 -6.45 -11.92
C ASP A 227 -15.29 -6.84 -13.41
N THR A 228 -14.20 -6.71 -14.14
CA THR A 228 -14.07 -7.12 -15.54
C THR A 228 -12.68 -7.68 -15.81
N ARG A 229 -12.54 -8.55 -16.82
CA ARG A 229 -11.24 -9.14 -17.18
C ARG A 229 -10.33 -8.17 -17.94
N SER A 230 -10.92 -7.30 -18.75
CA SER A 230 -10.23 -6.39 -19.66
C SER A 230 -11.11 -5.19 -20.00
N PHE A 231 -10.52 -4.21 -20.70
CA PHE A 231 -11.24 -3.10 -21.33
C PHE A 231 -12.06 -3.54 -22.57
N ALA A 232 -11.63 -4.60 -23.25
CA ALA A 232 -12.32 -5.23 -24.38
C ALA A 232 -13.44 -6.17 -23.91
#